data_AF-A0A1U7HGF3-F1
#
_entry.id   AF-A0A1U7HGF3-F1
#
_cell.length_a   1.000
_cell.length_b   1.000
_cell.length_c   1.000
_cell.angle_alpha   90.00
_cell.angle_beta   90.00
_cell.angle_gamma   90.00
#
_symmetry.space_group_name_H-M   'P 1'
#
loop_
_entity.id
_entity.type
_entity.pdbx_description
1 polymer ?
#
loop_
_entity_poly.entity_id
_entity_poly.type
_entity_poly.pdbx_seq_one_letter_code
_entity_poly.pdbx_strand_id
1 'polypeptide(L)' 'MSKPDYQQMNRKALRDYVLTHREDDEALRVYMDRLRTEPDVKRSKGGLNEEDLARLEQVIKAANDRTSGKHS' A
#
# COMPACT_ATOMS: atom_id res chain seq x y z
N MET A 1 -7.25 -18.16 20.48
CA MET A 1 -6.98 -18.49 19.07
C MET A 1 -5.54 -18.10 18.78
N SER A 2 -4.79 -18.93 18.05
CA SER A 2 -3.40 -18.60 17.66
C SER A 2 -3.42 -17.51 16.59
N LYS A 3 -2.53 -16.52 16.71
CA LYS A 3 -2.29 -15.57 15.62
C LYS A 3 -1.66 -16.31 14.43
N PRO A 4 -1.96 -15.90 13.18
CA PRO A 4 -1.26 -16.37 12.00
C PRO A 4 0.21 -15.96 12.02
N ASP A 5 1.08 -16.73 11.36
CA ASP A 5 2.46 -16.31 11.11
C ASP A 5 2.52 -15.36 9.89
N TYR A 6 2.49 -14.06 10.17
CA TYR A 6 2.50 -13.01 9.13
C TYR A 6 3.78 -13.02 8.28
N GLN A 7 4.89 -13.53 8.80
CA GLN A 7 6.14 -13.59 8.03
C GLN A 7 6.08 -14.62 6.91
N GLN A 8 5.35 -15.72 7.13
CA GLN A 8 5.16 -16.79 6.15
C GLN A 8 4.09 -16.47 5.09
N MET A 9 3.22 -15.50 5.35
CA MET A 9 2.19 -15.09 4.40
C MET A 9 2.81 -14.36 3.20
N ASN A 10 2.41 -14.70 1.97
CA ASN A 10 2.76 -13.87 0.82
C ASN A 10 2.05 -12.49 0.91
N ARG A 11 2.56 -11.48 0.16
CA ARG A 11 2.03 -10.11 0.20
C ARG A 11 0.51 -10.04 -0.02
N LYS A 12 -0.04 -10.84 -0.94
CA LYS A 12 -1.47 -10.82 -1.26
C LYS A 12 -2.29 -11.31 -0.06
N ALA A 13 -1.92 -12.44 0.52
CA ALA A 13 -2.61 -13.00 1.68
C ALA A 13 -2.52 -12.06 2.89
N LEU A 14 -1.35 -11.46 3.13
CA LEU A 14 -1.16 -10.51 4.21
C LEU A 14 -1.98 -9.23 4.00
N ARG A 15 -2.03 -8.71 2.76
CA ARG A 15 -2.89 -7.58 2.40
C ARG A 15 -4.36 -7.89 2.68
N ASP A 16 -4.85 -9.03 2.21
CA ASP A 16 -6.25 -9.42 2.38
C ASP A 16 -6.59 -9.56 3.87
N TYR A 17 -5.68 -10.12 4.68
CA TYR A 17 -5.84 -10.21 6.15
C TYR A 17 -5.90 -8.85 6.84
N VAL A 18 -4.98 -7.93 6.52
CA VAL A 18 -4.94 -6.58 7.11
C VAL A 18 -6.20 -5.78 6.76
N LEU A 19 -6.75 -5.98 5.56
CA LEU A 19 -7.99 -5.31 5.16
C LEU A 19 -9.22 -5.79 5.95
N THR A 20 -9.23 -7.05 6.39
CA THR A 20 -10.30 -7.63 7.20
C THR A 20 -10.09 -7.47 8.71
N HIS A 21 -8.85 -7.24 9.17
CA HIS A 21 -8.46 -7.10 10.58
C HIS A 21 -7.69 -5.79 10.77
N ARG A 22 -8.39 -4.66 10.62
CA ARG A 22 -7.77 -3.33 10.62
C ARG A 22 -7.24 -2.92 11.99
N GLU A 23 -7.72 -3.56 13.03
CA GLU A 23 -7.30 -3.40 14.44
C GLU A 23 -6.02 -4.18 14.79
N ASP A 24 -5.55 -5.08 13.91
CA ASP A 24 -4.32 -5.83 14.15
C ASP A 24 -3.08 -5.04 13.71
N ASP A 25 -2.58 -4.20 14.63
CA ASP A 25 -1.39 -3.37 14.44
C ASP A 25 -0.12 -4.18 14.13
N GLU A 26 -0.05 -5.44 14.53
CA GLU A 26 1.08 -6.32 14.23
C GLU A 26 1.05 -6.73 12.75
N ALA A 27 -0.11 -7.19 12.27
CA ALA A 27 -0.28 -7.53 10.86
C ALA A 27 -0.03 -6.32 9.94
N LEU A 28 -0.52 -5.13 10.35
CA LEU A 28 -0.29 -3.88 9.62
C LEU A 28 1.21 -3.53 9.55
N ARG A 29 1.95 -3.64 10.66
CA ARG A 29 3.40 -3.37 10.68
C ARG A 29 4.18 -4.32 9.78
N VAL A 30 3.90 -5.63 9.85
CA VAL A 30 4.56 -6.62 8.99
C VAL A 30 4.27 -6.36 7.52
N TYR A 31 3.04 -5.96 7.19
CA TYR A 31 2.66 -5.59 5.82
C TYR A 31 3.44 -4.37 5.32
N MET A 32 3.52 -3.30 6.13
CA MET A 32 4.25 -2.09 5.77
C MET A 32 5.76 -2.32 5.61
N ASP A 33 6.36 -3.13 6.49
CA ASP A 33 7.78 -3.49 6.35
C ASP A 33 8.05 -4.31 5.08
N ARG A 34 7.13 -5.22 4.72
CA ARG A 34 7.23 -5.96 3.46
C ARG A 34 7.13 -5.04 2.24
N LEU A 35 6.22 -4.06 2.26
CA LEU A 35 6.17 -3.03 1.22
C LEU A 35 7.46 -2.18 1.16
N ARG A 36 8.18 -2.06 2.28
CA ARG A 36 9.45 -1.33 2.41
C ARG A 36 10.66 -2.12 1.90
N THR A 37 10.58 -3.44 1.80
CA THR A 37 11.67 -4.27 1.28
C THR A 37 11.45 -4.70 -0.18
N GLU A 38 10.22 -4.68 -0.66
CA GLU A 38 9.92 -5.12 -2.03
C GLU A 38 10.31 -4.07 -3.10
N PRO A 39 11.02 -4.50 -4.18
CA PRO A 39 11.54 -3.60 -5.22
C PRO A 39 10.48 -3.01 -6.15
N ASP A 40 9.33 -3.67 -6.31
CA ASP A 40 8.27 -3.22 -7.22
C ASP A 40 7.36 -2.14 -6.63
N VAL A 41 7.56 -1.79 -5.36
CA VAL A 41 6.75 -0.76 -4.69
C VAL A 41 7.33 0.61 -5.04
N LYS A 42 6.68 1.31 -5.98
CA LYS A 42 7.00 2.72 -6.27
C LYS A 42 6.68 3.58 -5.06
N ARG A 43 7.73 4.00 -4.35
CA ARG A 43 7.62 4.92 -3.21
C ARG A 43 7.88 6.33 -3.70
N SER A 44 6.92 7.22 -3.46
CA SER A 44 7.21 8.65 -3.50
C SER A 44 7.59 9.08 -2.10
N LYS A 45 8.74 9.73 -1.95
CA LYS A 45 8.99 10.54 -0.74
C LYS A 45 8.14 11.80 -0.87
N GLY A 46 7.45 12.17 0.20
CA GLY A 46 6.69 13.41 0.28
C GLY A 46 6.36 13.72 1.73
N GLY A 47 6.49 14.98 2.11
CA GLY A 47 6.02 15.53 3.38
C GLY A 47 4.63 16.15 3.22
N LEU A 48 4.13 16.76 4.30
CA LEU A 48 2.90 17.54 4.31
C LEU A 48 3.16 19.00 3.89
N ASN A 49 3.98 19.21 2.86
CA ASN A 49 4.23 20.53 2.28
C ASN A 49 3.51 20.69 0.93
N GLU A 50 3.39 21.93 0.47
CA GLU A 50 2.61 22.27 -0.72
C GLU A 50 3.15 21.62 -2.01
N GLU A 51 4.47 21.53 -2.16
CA GLU A 51 5.10 20.91 -3.33
C GLU A 51 4.81 19.40 -3.40
N ASP A 52 4.92 18.70 -2.27
CA ASP A 52 4.68 17.27 -2.19
C ASP A 52 3.19 16.93 -2.35
N LEU A 53 2.29 17.80 -1.85
CA LEU A 53 0.85 17.67 -2.08
C LEU A 53 0.47 17.89 -3.55
N ALA A 54 1.05 18.90 -4.21
CA ALA A 54 0.85 19.11 -5.65
C ALA A 54 1.35 17.92 -6.47
N ARG A 55 2.48 17.32 -6.10
CA ARG A 55 2.99 16.09 -6.72
C ARG A 55 2.05 14.90 -6.49
N LEU A 56 1.49 14.76 -5.29
CA LEU A 56 0.51 13.71 -4.97
C LEU A 56 -0.75 13.83 -5.85
N GLU A 57 -1.27 15.03 -6.02
CA GLU A 57 -2.43 15.29 -6.89
C GLU A 57 -2.16 14.82 -8.33
N GLN A 58 -0.99 15.12 -8.87
CA GLN A 58 -0.59 14.67 -10.21
C GLN A 58 -0.52 13.13 -10.31
N VAL A 59 0.02 12.46 -9.27
CA VAL A 59 0.10 10.99 -9.23
C VAL A 59 -1.29 10.36 -9.19
N ILE A 60 -2.21 10.92 -8.40
CA ILE A 60 -3.60 10.45 -8.30
C ILE A 60 -4.31 10.62 -9.64
N LYS A 61 -4.18 11.80 -10.27
CA LYS A 61 -4.76 12.07 -11.59
C LYS A 61 -4.26 11.08 -12.65
N ALA A 62 -2.94 10.87 -12.73
CA ALA A 62 -2.34 9.93 -13.67
C ALA A 62 -2.72 8.46 -13.38
N ALA A 63 -3.02 8.09 -12.14
CA ALA A 63 -3.53 6.76 -11.80
C ALA A 63 -4.98 6.58 -12.28
N ASN A 64 -5.84 7.58 -12.06
CA ASN A 64 -7.24 7.55 -12.50
C ASN A 64 -7.36 7.50 -14.03
N ASP A 65 -6.55 8.29 -14.76
CA ASP A 65 -6.57 8.30 -16.22
C ASP A 65 -6.19 6.93 -16.82
N ARG A 66 -5.21 6.24 -16.20
CA ARG A 66 -4.82 4.87 -16.59
C ARG A 66 -5.90 3.83 -16.32
N THR A 67 -6.76 4.04 -15.32
CA THR A 67 -7.91 3.16 -15.06
C THR A 67 -9.12 3.48 -15.93
N SER A 68 -9.27 4.73 -16.37
CA SER A 68 -10.37 5.17 -17.23
C SER A 68 -10.19 4.73 -18.69
N GLY A 69 -8.94 4.66 -19.18
CA GLY A 69 -8.63 4.21 -20.55
C GLY A 69 -8.79 2.70 -20.84
N LYS A 70 -9.32 1.90 -19.91
CA LYS A 70 -9.61 0.46 -20.13
C LYS A 70 -11.09 0.18 -20.45
N HIS A 71 -11.92 1.19 -20.64
CA HIS A 71 -13.30 1.08 -21.12
C HIS A 71 -13.55 2.07 -22.27
N SER A 72 -12.96 1.81 -23.44
CA SER A 72 -13.46 2.24 -24.75
C SER A 72 -12.90 1.33 -25.82
#